data_AF-A0A8F1MB73-F1
#
_entry.id   AF-A0A8F1MB73-F1
#
_cell.length_a   1.000
_cell.length_b   1.000
_cell.length_c   1.000
_cell.angle_alpha   90.00
_cell.angle_beta   90.00
_cell.angle_gamma   90.00
#
_symmetry.space_group_name_H-M   'P 1'
#
loop_
_entity.id
_entity.type
_entity.pdbx_description
1 polymer ?
#
loop_
_entity_poly.entity_id
_entity_poly.type
_entity_poly.pdbx_seq_one_letter_code
_entity_poly.pdbx_strand_id
1 'polypeptide(L)'
;MSVIILFGAILVAVFAVAFVSSRRFGPLALSLATGFLLSEWWGGWLTGVLDGLKLETGLLPNGVISGFVLTLVPLIMLLLSGPRYQKKHERIVSAVGIAFLTAALLVVPLGKYISLDGQALELYKIFANNWRYVATFGLVCGLIDIFSLHTGGHKLAKH
;
A
#
# COMPACT_ATOMS: atom_id res chain seq x y z
N MET A 1 6.41 13.57 -17.18
CA MET A 1 5.28 13.51 -16.24
C MET A 1 5.78 13.96 -14.88
N SER A 2 5.14 14.91 -14.22
CA SER A 2 5.58 15.31 -12.87
C SER A 2 5.41 14.12 -11.93
N VAL A 3 6.40 13.83 -11.08
CA VAL A 3 6.35 12.74 -10.08
C VAL A 3 5.10 12.88 -9.18
N ILE A 4 4.61 14.10 -9.01
CA ILE A 4 3.35 14.43 -8.32
C ILE A 4 2.14 13.76 -9.00
N ILE A 5 2.10 13.76 -10.34
CA ILE A 5 1.01 13.14 -11.12
C ILE A 5 1.07 11.62 -10.97
N LEU A 6 2.27 11.03 -10.97
CA LEU A 6 2.44 9.58 -10.79
C LEU A 6 2.04 9.14 -9.38
N PHE A 7 2.51 9.86 -8.35
CA PHE A 7 2.16 9.59 -6.96
C PHE A 7 0.65 9.75 -6.74
N GLY A 8 0.07 10.83 -7.26
CA GLY A 8 -1.37 11.07 -7.23
C GLY A 8 -2.16 9.97 -7.96
N ALA A 9 -1.73 9.56 -9.15
CA ALA A 9 -2.37 8.50 -9.92
C ALA A 9 -2.38 7.16 -9.18
N ILE A 10 -1.27 6.80 -8.52
CA ILE A 10 -1.19 5.56 -7.73
C ILE A 10 -2.09 5.66 -6.50
N LEU A 11 -2.08 6.78 -5.79
CA LEU A 11 -2.95 7.01 -4.65
C LEU A 11 -4.43 6.88 -5.04
N VAL A 12 -4.82 7.52 -6.15
CA VAL A 12 -6.19 7.46 -6.68
C VAL A 12 -6.54 6.05 -7.12
N ALA A 13 -5.62 5.35 -7.81
CA ALA A 13 -5.83 3.98 -8.24
C ALA A 13 -6.03 3.05 -7.04
N VAL A 14 -5.10 3.06 -6.08
CA VAL A 14 -5.18 2.25 -4.87
C VAL A 14 -6.43 2.57 -4.06
N PHE A 15 -6.76 3.86 -3.90
CA PHE A 15 -7.99 4.29 -3.25
C PHE A 15 -9.22 3.75 -3.98
N ALA A 16 -9.27 3.86 -5.32
CA ALA A 16 -10.37 3.34 -6.11
C ALA A 16 -10.49 1.82 -5.97
N VAL A 17 -9.39 1.06 -6.03
CA VAL A 17 -9.43 -0.40 -5.87
C VAL A 17 -9.84 -0.77 -4.45
N ALA A 18 -9.28 -0.14 -3.42
CA ALA A 18 -9.65 -0.37 -2.02
C ALA A 18 -11.13 -0.02 -1.75
N PHE A 19 -11.59 1.10 -2.31
CA PHE A 19 -12.98 1.54 -2.22
C PHE A 19 -13.91 0.55 -2.92
N VAL A 20 -13.61 0.12 -4.15
CA VAL A 20 -14.43 -0.88 -4.87
C VAL A 20 -14.46 -2.21 -4.12
N SER A 21 -13.33 -2.64 -3.57
CA SER A 21 -13.20 -3.94 -2.93
C SER A 21 -14.09 -4.13 -1.70
N SER A 22 -14.46 -3.05 -0.99
CA SER A 22 -15.34 -3.11 0.19
C SER A 22 -14.81 -4.00 1.32
N ARG A 23 -13.50 -4.28 1.33
CA ARG A 23 -12.88 -5.30 2.19
C ARG A 23 -12.34 -4.71 3.49
N ARG A 24 -12.17 -5.61 4.47
CA ARG A 24 -11.73 -5.24 5.82
C ARG A 24 -10.32 -4.66 5.84
N PHE A 25 -10.12 -3.66 6.69
CA PHE A 25 -8.89 -2.88 6.74
C PHE A 25 -7.70 -3.74 7.17
N GLY A 26 -7.88 -4.59 8.18
CA GLY A 26 -6.82 -5.34 8.82
C GLY A 26 -6.05 -6.29 7.90
N PRO A 27 -6.71 -7.24 7.22
CA PRO A 27 -6.03 -8.13 6.28
C PRO A 27 -5.29 -7.35 5.17
N LEU A 28 -5.89 -6.27 4.66
CA LEU A 28 -5.32 -5.44 3.60
C LEU A 28 -4.07 -4.69 4.09
N ALA A 29 -4.11 -4.11 5.28
CA ALA A 29 -2.96 -3.45 5.90
C ALA A 29 -1.78 -4.41 6.11
N LEU A 30 -2.05 -5.65 6.55
CA LEU A 30 -1.00 -6.66 6.69
C LEU A 30 -0.44 -7.10 5.35
N SER A 31 -1.27 -7.32 4.32
CA SER A 31 -0.73 -7.65 2.99
C SER A 31 0.15 -6.56 2.41
N LEU A 32 -0.17 -5.30 2.69
CA LEU A 32 0.67 -4.16 2.32
C LEU A 32 2.00 -4.18 3.05
N ALA A 33 2.03 -4.47 4.35
CA ALA A 33 3.27 -4.67 5.08
C ALA A 33 4.09 -5.84 4.52
N THR A 34 3.45 -6.97 4.22
CA THR A 34 4.12 -8.13 3.62
C THR A 34 4.69 -7.77 2.25
N GLY A 35 3.92 -7.10 1.39
CA GLY A 35 4.39 -6.65 0.08
C GLY A 35 5.53 -5.63 0.18
N PHE A 36 5.46 -4.72 1.15
CA PHE A 36 6.52 -3.78 1.43
C PHE A 36 7.83 -4.48 1.83
N LEU A 37 7.77 -5.45 2.75
CA LEU A 37 8.94 -6.26 3.11
C LEU A 37 9.49 -7.03 1.92
N LEU A 38 8.61 -7.57 1.07
CA LEU A 38 9.00 -8.26 -0.14
C LEU A 38 9.71 -7.32 -1.13
N SER A 39 9.22 -6.09 -1.28
CA SER A 39 9.87 -5.04 -2.06
C SER A 39 11.26 -4.71 -1.51
N GLU A 40 11.42 -4.59 -0.20
CA GLU A 40 12.72 -4.28 0.41
C GLU A 40 13.74 -5.41 0.23
N TRP A 41 13.30 -6.67 0.36
CA TRP A 41 14.18 -7.83 0.29
C TRP A 41 14.46 -8.30 -1.14
N TRP A 42 13.43 -8.31 -2.00
CA TRP A 42 13.50 -8.88 -3.35
C TRP A 42 13.43 -7.84 -4.47
N GLY A 43 13.22 -6.56 -4.14
CA GLY A 43 13.15 -5.49 -5.14
C GLY A 43 14.42 -5.39 -5.97
N GLY A 44 15.60 -5.52 -5.34
CA GLY A 44 16.88 -5.52 -6.07
C GLY A 44 17.01 -6.68 -7.04
N TRP A 45 16.64 -7.89 -6.61
CA TRP A 45 16.66 -9.08 -7.46
C TRP A 45 15.70 -8.96 -8.64
N LEU A 46 14.44 -8.54 -8.40
CA LEU A 46 13.44 -8.37 -9.44
C LEU A 46 13.83 -7.27 -10.44
N THR A 47 14.47 -6.20 -9.97
CA THR A 47 15.02 -5.15 -10.84
C THR A 47 16.08 -5.73 -11.77
N GLY A 48 17.03 -6.52 -11.25
CA GLY A 48 18.05 -7.18 -12.06
C GLY A 48 17.48 -8.13 -13.12
N VAL A 49 16.37 -8.82 -12.80
CA VAL A 49 15.64 -9.65 -13.78
C VAL A 49 15.03 -8.79 -14.90
N LEU A 50 14.39 -7.66 -14.55
CA LEU A 50 13.79 -6.74 -15.52
C LEU A 50 14.84 -6.09 -16.43
N ASP A 51 15.99 -5.71 -15.86
CA ASP A 51 17.12 -5.14 -16.60
C ASP A 51 17.72 -6.18 -17.56
N GLY A 52 17.84 -7.44 -17.13
CA GLY A 52 18.28 -8.55 -17.98
C GLY A 52 17.35 -8.84 -19.16
N LEU A 53 16.07 -8.51 -19.04
CA LEU A 53 15.08 -8.62 -20.11
C LEU A 53 15.07 -7.41 -21.06
N LYS A 54 15.92 -6.40 -20.83
CA LYS A 54 15.95 -5.12 -21.57
C LYS A 54 14.57 -4.48 -21.72
N LEU A 55 13.73 -4.64 -20.71
CA LEU A 55 12.43 -3.96 -20.63
C LEU A 55 12.68 -2.51 -20.24
N GLU A 56 13.27 -1.72 -21.14
CA GLU A 56 13.39 -0.28 -20.98
C GLU A 56 12.04 0.36 -21.29
N THR A 57 11.09 0.23 -20.36
CA THR A 57 9.89 1.04 -20.41
C THR A 57 10.31 2.47 -20.09
N GLY A 58 10.57 3.31 -21.10
CA GLY A 58 11.00 4.71 -20.97
C GLY A 58 10.06 5.64 -20.16
N LEU A 59 9.06 5.08 -19.48
CA LEU A 59 8.15 5.75 -18.55
C LEU A 59 8.69 5.77 -17.11
N LEU A 60 9.34 4.69 -16.63
CA LEU A 60 9.76 4.52 -15.22
C LEU A 60 11.01 3.64 -15.07
N PRO A 61 11.89 3.90 -14.08
CA PRO A 61 12.97 2.99 -13.72
C PRO A 61 12.45 1.62 -13.29
N ASN A 62 13.11 0.55 -13.73
CA ASN A 62 12.72 -0.83 -13.40
C ASN A 62 12.68 -1.10 -11.88
N GLY A 63 13.49 -0.38 -11.10
CA GLY A 63 13.45 -0.43 -9.63
C GLY A 63 12.15 0.10 -9.01
N VAL A 64 11.53 1.11 -9.63
CA VAL A 64 10.22 1.61 -9.20
C VAL A 64 9.13 0.57 -9.50
N ILE A 65 9.20 -0.02 -10.69
CA ILE A 65 8.24 -1.04 -11.14
C ILE A 65 8.31 -2.26 -10.23
N SER A 66 9.53 -2.75 -9.93
CA SER A 66 9.72 -3.90 -9.05
C SER A 66 9.16 -3.63 -7.64
N GLY A 67 9.44 -2.45 -7.06
CA GLY A 67 8.92 -2.06 -5.76
C GLY A 67 7.39 -1.97 -5.73
N PHE A 68 6.78 -1.41 -6.79
CA PHE A 68 5.32 -1.36 -6.92
C PHE A 68 4.69 -2.74 -7.07
N VAL A 69 5.25 -3.58 -7.95
CA VAL A 69 4.72 -4.92 -8.17
C VAL A 69 4.79 -5.73 -6.88
N LEU A 70 5.94 -5.77 -6.22
CA LEU A 70 6.11 -6.55 -4.98
C LEU A 70 5.25 -6.01 -3.82
N THR A 71 5.03 -4.69 -3.76
CA THR A 71 4.19 -4.09 -2.71
C THR A 71 2.70 -4.29 -2.97
N LEU A 72 2.24 -4.11 -4.21
CA LEU A 72 0.81 -4.08 -4.55
C LEU A 72 0.25 -5.47 -4.87
N VAL A 73 1.05 -6.42 -5.34
CA VAL A 73 0.54 -7.77 -5.69
C VAL A 73 -0.14 -8.48 -4.50
N PRO A 74 0.46 -8.53 -3.29
CA PRO A 74 -0.19 -9.16 -2.14
C PRO A 74 -1.50 -8.44 -1.76
N LEU A 75 -1.50 -7.11 -1.86
CA LEU A 75 -2.70 -6.31 -1.63
C LEU A 75 -3.80 -6.68 -2.64
N ILE A 76 -3.50 -6.73 -3.94
CA ILE A 76 -4.45 -7.09 -4.99
C ILE A 76 -5.00 -8.50 -4.78
N MET A 77 -4.16 -9.46 -4.39
CA MET A 77 -4.60 -10.82 -4.05
C MET A 77 -5.64 -10.83 -2.92
N LEU A 78 -5.40 -10.09 -1.83
CA LEU A 78 -6.39 -9.99 -0.74
C LEU A 78 -7.61 -9.15 -1.13
N LEU A 79 -7.45 -8.18 -2.03
CA LEU A 79 -8.56 -7.45 -2.63
C LEU A 79 -9.42 -8.34 -3.54
N LEU A 80 -8.99 -9.57 -3.85
CA LEU A 80 -9.77 -10.61 -4.55
C LEU A 80 -10.32 -11.70 -3.61
N SER A 81 -9.64 -12.05 -2.51
CA SER A 81 -10.06 -13.14 -1.60
C SER A 81 -10.53 -12.77 -0.17
N GLY A 82 -10.26 -11.57 0.35
CA GLY A 82 -10.63 -11.17 1.72
C GLY A 82 -12.13 -10.88 2.01
N PRO A 83 -12.53 -10.87 3.30
CA PRO A 83 -13.91 -10.63 3.76
C PRO A 83 -14.37 -9.17 3.57
N ARG A 84 -15.66 -8.98 3.26
CA ARG A 84 -16.27 -7.67 2.99
C ARG A 84 -16.92 -7.06 4.24
N TYR A 85 -16.86 -5.73 4.38
CA TYR A 85 -17.69 -4.97 5.32
C TYR A 85 -19.13 -4.85 4.78
N GLN A 86 -20.10 -4.90 5.68
CA GLN A 86 -21.53 -4.77 5.36
C GLN A 86 -21.99 -3.29 5.36
N LYS A 87 -21.32 -2.41 6.12
CA LYS A 87 -21.74 -0.99 6.30
C LYS A 87 -20.96 -0.04 5.38
N LYS A 88 -21.67 0.94 4.79
CA LYS A 88 -21.11 1.94 3.86
C LYS A 88 -20.05 2.85 4.50
N HIS A 89 -20.21 3.23 5.76
CA HIS A 89 -19.26 4.12 6.45
C HIS A 89 -17.91 3.44 6.75
N GLU A 90 -17.94 2.19 7.22
CA GLU A 90 -16.72 1.40 7.50
C GLU A 90 -15.89 1.17 6.22
N ARG A 91 -16.56 1.01 5.08
CA ARG A 91 -15.92 0.89 3.76
C ARG A 91 -15.16 2.15 3.33
N ILE A 92 -15.68 3.34 3.62
CA ILE A 92 -15.00 4.60 3.28
C ILE A 92 -13.77 4.75 4.17
N VAL A 93 -13.92 4.53 5.48
CA VAL A 93 -12.82 4.65 6.44
C VAL A 93 -11.70 3.65 6.10
N SER A 94 -12.02 2.41 5.75
CA SER A 94 -11.00 1.42 5.36
C SER A 94 -10.29 1.80 4.07
N ALA A 95 -11.01 2.28 3.05
CA ALA A 95 -10.42 2.69 1.78
C ALA A 95 -9.48 3.89 1.95
N VAL A 96 -9.88 4.89 2.74
CA VAL A 96 -9.03 6.04 3.08
C VAL A 96 -7.79 5.57 3.83
N GLY A 97 -7.95 4.75 4.86
CA GLY A 97 -6.82 4.21 5.63
C GLY A 97 -5.82 3.45 4.77
N ILE A 98 -6.31 2.60 3.84
CA ILE A 98 -5.44 1.82 2.94
C ILE A 98 -4.72 2.71 1.95
N ALA A 99 -5.39 3.72 1.39
CA ALA A 99 -4.75 4.67 0.50
C ALA A 99 -3.61 5.41 1.20
N PHE A 100 -3.85 5.90 2.43
CA PHE A 100 -2.81 6.55 3.24
C PHE A 100 -1.67 5.62 3.62
N LEU A 101 -1.98 4.39 4.03
CA LEU A 101 -0.97 3.39 4.38
C LEU A 101 -0.12 2.99 3.16
N THR A 102 -0.76 2.81 2.01
CA THR A 102 -0.07 2.48 0.76
C THR A 102 0.83 3.64 0.34
N ALA A 103 0.34 4.87 0.42
CA ALA A 103 1.16 6.05 0.16
C ALA A 103 2.39 6.08 1.08
N ALA A 104 2.22 5.86 2.38
CA ALA A 104 3.31 5.84 3.35
C ALA A 104 4.36 4.76 3.04
N LEU A 105 3.92 3.54 2.70
CA LEU A 105 4.84 2.44 2.39
C LEU A 105 5.54 2.63 1.04
N LEU A 106 4.86 3.20 0.04
CA LEU A 106 5.44 3.46 -1.28
C LEU A 106 6.45 4.60 -1.31
N VAL A 107 6.51 5.45 -0.27
CA VAL A 107 7.53 6.51 -0.18
C VAL A 107 8.94 5.92 -0.29
N VAL A 108 9.20 4.79 0.37
CA VAL A 108 10.54 4.19 0.42
C VAL A 108 11.03 3.69 -0.95
N PRO A 109 10.31 2.83 -1.69
CA PRO A 109 10.76 2.40 -3.01
C PRO A 109 10.84 3.57 -4.00
N LEU A 110 9.95 4.57 -3.88
CA LEU A 110 10.02 5.77 -4.71
C LEU A 110 11.29 6.59 -4.46
N GLY A 111 11.64 6.82 -3.19
CA GLY A 111 12.84 7.55 -2.82
C GLY A 111 14.14 6.89 -3.24
N LYS A 112 14.13 5.56 -3.39
CA LYS A 112 15.31 4.78 -3.76
C LYS A 112 15.63 4.85 -5.25
N TYR A 113 14.62 5.00 -6.10
CA TYR A 113 14.78 4.83 -7.54
C TYR A 113 14.36 6.06 -8.37
N ILE A 114 13.77 7.09 -7.77
CA ILE A 114 13.43 8.35 -8.47
C ILE A 114 14.32 9.50 -7.98
N SER A 115 15.00 10.16 -8.91
CA SER A 115 15.56 11.49 -8.69
C SER A 115 14.41 12.51 -8.66
N LEU A 116 14.07 12.98 -7.46
CA LEU A 116 13.03 13.98 -7.23
C LEU A 116 13.64 15.38 -7.35
N ASP A 117 13.04 16.23 -8.17
CA ASP A 117 13.50 17.62 -8.37
C ASP A 117 12.40 18.64 -7.98
N GLY A 118 12.82 19.82 -7.51
CA GLY A 118 11.96 20.95 -7.16
C GLY A 118 10.86 20.64 -6.11
N GLN A 119 9.61 21.07 -6.39
CA GLN A 119 8.45 20.92 -5.48
C GLN A 119 8.10 19.46 -5.12
N ALA A 120 8.42 18.50 -6.01
CA ALA A 120 8.17 17.09 -5.74
C ALA A 120 9.06 16.55 -4.61
N LEU A 121 10.28 17.09 -4.49
CA LEU A 121 11.22 16.75 -3.41
C LEU A 121 10.72 17.25 -2.06
N GLU A 122 10.07 18.41 -2.02
CA GLU A 122 9.56 19.01 -0.78
C GLU A 122 8.36 18.23 -0.23
N LEU A 123 7.38 17.90 -1.09
CA LEU A 123 6.28 17.00 -0.73
C LEU A 123 6.81 15.61 -0.33
N TYR A 124 7.75 15.06 -1.10
CA TYR A 124 8.37 13.78 -0.75
C TYR A 124 9.04 13.85 0.62
N LYS A 125 9.78 14.91 0.96
CA LYS A 125 10.44 15.04 2.27
C LYS A 125 9.45 15.06 3.42
N ILE A 126 8.30 15.71 3.26
CA ILE A 126 7.22 15.71 4.28
C ILE A 126 6.71 14.28 4.51
N PHE A 127 6.42 13.55 3.43
CA PHE A 127 6.00 12.16 3.51
C PHE A 127 7.13 11.24 4.02
N ALA A 128 8.37 11.43 3.60
CA ALA A 128 9.55 10.65 3.97
C ALA A 128 10.03 10.90 5.40
N ASN A 129 9.70 12.04 6.00
CA ASN A 129 9.94 12.27 7.42
C ASN A 129 8.88 11.57 8.29
N ASN A 130 7.63 11.51 7.80
CA ASN A 130 6.49 11.07 8.60
C ASN A 130 5.98 9.66 8.27
N TRP A 131 6.46 9.01 7.20
CA TRP A 131 5.93 7.73 6.74
C TRP A 131 6.03 6.63 7.80
N ARG A 132 7.09 6.61 8.62
CA ARG A 132 7.25 5.61 9.69
C ARG A 132 6.13 5.70 10.71
N TYR A 133 5.73 6.91 11.09
CA TYR A 133 4.64 7.13 12.04
C TYR A 133 3.31 6.71 11.43
N VAL A 134 3.04 7.11 10.19
CA VAL A 134 1.80 6.76 9.47
C VAL A 134 1.70 5.24 9.24
N ALA A 135 2.79 4.60 8.81
CA ALA A 135 2.85 3.17 8.60
C ALA A 135 2.65 2.39 9.89
N THR A 136 3.34 2.78 10.97
CA THR A 136 3.20 2.12 12.28
C THR A 136 1.76 2.24 12.78
N PHE A 137 1.18 3.45 12.75
CA PHE A 137 -0.19 3.66 13.17
C PHE A 137 -1.19 2.85 12.34
N GLY A 138 -1.06 2.88 11.01
CA GLY A 138 -1.92 2.12 10.11
C GLY A 138 -1.82 0.61 10.31
N LEU A 139 -0.62 0.08 10.58
CA LEU A 139 -0.44 -1.35 10.86
C LEU A 139 -0.99 -1.76 12.22
N VAL A 140 -0.81 -0.94 13.26
CA VAL A 140 -1.42 -1.18 14.59
C VAL A 140 -2.94 -1.19 14.49
N CYS A 141 -3.53 -0.21 13.80
CA CYS A 141 -4.97 -0.21 13.51
C CYS A 141 -5.41 -1.46 12.73
N GLY A 142 -4.58 -1.91 11.78
CA GLY A 142 -4.86 -3.13 11.01
C GLY A 142 -4.85 -4.39 11.87
N LEU A 143 -3.92 -4.46 12.83
CA LEU A 143 -3.84 -5.53 13.81
C LEU A 143 -5.09 -5.54 14.71
N ILE A 144 -5.50 -4.38 15.21
CA ILE A 144 -6.71 -4.22 16.04
C ILE A 144 -7.96 -4.64 15.27
N ASP A 145 -8.07 -4.31 13.97
CA ASP A 145 -9.20 -4.73 13.13
C ASP A 145 -9.26 -6.26 12.98
N ILE A 146 -8.11 -6.94 12.87
CA ILE A 146 -8.02 -8.42 12.87
C ILE A 146 -8.40 -9.03 14.22
N PHE A 147 -8.02 -8.41 15.33
CA PHE A 147 -8.45 -8.89 16.65
C PHE A 147 -9.94 -8.66 16.91
N SER A 148 -10.48 -7.54 16.43
CA SER A 148 -11.92 -7.22 16.49
C SER A 148 -12.76 -8.21 15.66
N LEU A 149 -12.18 -8.72 14.57
CA LEU A 149 -12.72 -9.80 13.75
C LEU A 149 -12.92 -11.09 14.55
N HIS A 150 -11.96 -11.46 15.39
CA HIS A 150 -12.00 -12.72 16.17
C HIS A 150 -12.87 -12.61 17.43
N THR A 151 -12.90 -11.43 18.07
CA THR A 151 -13.67 -11.19 19.30
C THR A 151 -15.17 -10.98 19.07
N GLY A 152 -15.59 -10.56 17.86
CA GLY A 152 -17.00 -10.42 17.51
C GLY A 152 -17.82 -11.73 17.46
N GLY A 153 -17.15 -12.89 17.49
CA GLY A 153 -17.78 -14.22 17.56
C GLY A 153 -18.29 -14.59 18.95
N HIS A 154 -17.83 -13.93 20.01
CA HIS A 154 -18.25 -14.19 21.39
C HIS A 154 -19.39 -13.24 21.81
N LYS A 155 -20.41 -13.08 20.97
CA LYS A 155 -21.68 -12.56 21.48
C LYS A 155 -22.21 -13.58 22.49
N LEU A 156 -22.18 -13.18 23.77
CA LEU A 156 -22.83 -13.83 24.90
C LEU A 156 -24.06 -14.61 24.43
N ALA A 157 -24.01 -15.94 24.58
CA ALA A 157 -25.21 -16.72 24.78
C ALA A 157 -25.85 -16.20 26.07
N LYS A 158 -26.78 -15.24 25.95
CA LYS A 158 -27.77 -14.97 26.99
C LYS A 158 -28.85 -16.04 26.82
N HIS A 159 -28.83 -17.03 27.69
CA HIS A 159 -29.99 -17.85 28.05
C HIS A 159 -30.11 -17.83 29.56
#